data_AF-A0A9P7GZJ2-F1
#
_entry.id   AF-A0A9P7GZJ2-F1
#
_cell.length_a   1.000
_cell.length_b   1.000
_cell.length_c   1.000
_cell.angle_alpha   90.00
_cell.angle_beta   90.00
_cell.angle_gamma   90.00
#
_symmetry.space_group_name_H-M   'P 1'
#
loop_
_entity.id
_entity.type
_entity.pdbx_description
1 polymer ?
#
loop_
_entity_poly.entity_id
_entity_poly.type
_entity_poly.pdbx_seq_one_letter_code
_entity_poly.pdbx_strand_id
1 'polypeptide(L)'
;MKYIARTSLTSALVLAALVLPVLSSTQPSPGSSDGAIAKRGNGDNKTGTTGTVHGVIMSIVFLLGFPIGSLLMPLVGKWLIHASWQIIVFIGMCVGFGVGKIAADRSGDWISDSHVVLGTFVCVLMIAQPFLGWMHHRNYVKHQRRTKVSYGHIWLGRTLMLIGIVNGGTGLQLSGAPSGPIIAYSVIGAIVFSAYTGGIVLKEVRLRGKRMDDQSAMEL
;
A
#
# COMPACT_ATOMS: atom_id res chain seq x y z
N MET A 1 -11.31 -5.48 -35.98
CA MET A 1 -11.73 -5.33 -34.56
C MET A 1 -10.49 -5.06 -33.68
N LYS A 2 -10.05 -3.80 -33.57
CA LYS A 2 -8.82 -3.37 -32.85
C LYS A 2 -9.22 -2.57 -31.60
N TYR A 3 -9.34 -3.21 -30.42
CA TYR A 3 -9.75 -2.50 -29.20
C TYR A 3 -9.14 -3.01 -27.87
N ILE A 4 -7.98 -3.68 -27.86
CA ILE A 4 -7.45 -4.30 -26.61
C ILE A 4 -6.12 -3.69 -26.11
N ALA A 5 -5.43 -2.82 -26.84
CA ALA A 5 -4.07 -2.39 -26.46
C ALA A 5 -3.95 -1.02 -25.74
N ARG A 6 -5.01 -0.21 -25.68
CA ARG A 6 -4.90 1.20 -25.23
C ARG A 6 -5.11 1.45 -23.73
N THR A 7 -5.60 0.49 -22.95
CA THR A 7 -5.99 0.73 -21.55
C THR A 7 -4.83 0.74 -20.57
N SER A 8 -3.68 0.12 -20.85
CA SER A 8 -2.60 0.01 -19.84
C SER A 8 -1.67 1.22 -19.78
N LEU A 9 -1.54 1.98 -20.88
CA LEU A 9 -0.65 3.16 -20.94
C LEU A 9 -1.29 4.37 -20.25
N THR A 10 -2.60 4.57 -20.45
CA THR A 10 -3.38 5.60 -19.75
C THR A 10 -3.40 5.37 -18.25
N SER A 11 -3.44 4.10 -17.83
CA SER A 11 -3.38 3.68 -16.43
C SER A 11 -2.06 4.00 -15.70
N ALA A 12 -0.91 3.84 -16.36
CA ALA A 12 0.39 4.19 -15.77
C ALA A 12 0.57 5.71 -15.68
N LEU A 13 0.07 6.45 -16.67
CA LEU A 13 0.05 7.91 -16.71
C LEU A 13 -0.88 8.53 -15.66
N VAL A 14 -2.06 7.96 -15.41
CA VAL A 14 -3.00 8.44 -14.38
C VAL A 14 -2.43 8.26 -12.96
N LEU A 15 -1.71 7.16 -12.70
CA LEU A 15 -1.04 6.94 -11.40
C LEU A 15 0.15 7.89 -11.21
N ALA A 16 0.96 8.13 -12.25
CA ALA A 16 2.03 9.12 -12.20
C ALA A 16 1.49 10.54 -11.97
N ALA A 17 0.36 10.89 -12.58
CA ALA A 17 -0.30 12.18 -12.42
C ALA A 17 -0.93 12.39 -11.02
N LEU A 18 -1.28 11.33 -10.29
CA LEU A 18 -1.79 11.41 -8.91
C LEU A 18 -0.68 11.56 -7.86
N VAL A 19 0.57 11.20 -8.18
CA VAL A 19 1.72 11.33 -7.28
C VAL A 19 2.30 12.75 -7.28
N LEU A 20 2.15 13.49 -8.37
CA LEU A 20 2.72 14.84 -8.52
C LEU A 20 2.10 15.91 -7.60
N PRO A 21 0.78 15.95 -7.32
CA PRO A 21 0.20 16.93 -6.41
C PRO A 21 0.59 16.72 -4.93
N VAL A 22 0.89 15.47 -4.55
CA VAL A 22 1.25 15.11 -3.15
C VAL A 22 2.66 15.61 -2.79
N LEU A 23 3.49 15.97 -3.78
CA LEU A 23 4.80 16.60 -3.55
C LEU A 23 4.70 18.11 -3.27
N SER A 24 3.54 18.73 -3.45
CA SER A 24 3.37 20.20 -3.39
C SER A 24 2.72 20.72 -2.10
N SER A 25 2.31 19.86 -1.17
CA SER A 25 1.61 20.27 0.06
C SER A 25 2.43 20.14 1.35
N THR A 26 3.76 20.22 1.29
CA THR A 26 4.57 20.46 2.48
C THR A 26 4.62 21.96 2.76
N GLN A 27 3.71 22.44 3.61
CA GLN A 27 3.90 23.72 4.28
C GLN A 27 5.07 23.59 5.28
N PRO A 28 6.16 24.37 5.15
CA PRO A 28 7.16 24.44 6.19
C PRO A 28 6.61 25.31 7.33
N SER A 29 6.42 24.73 8.51
CA SER A 29 6.25 25.53 9.73
C SER A 29 7.62 25.96 10.26
N PRO A 30 7.76 27.18 10.81
CA PRO A 30 9.05 27.70 11.27
C PRO A 30 9.55 26.89 12.47
N GLY A 31 10.85 26.60 12.47
CA GLY A 31 11.48 25.79 13.51
C GLY A 31 11.54 26.48 14.87
N SER A 32 11.32 25.69 15.92
CA SER A 32 11.89 25.91 17.25
C SER A 32 12.75 24.71 17.58
N SER A 33 14.06 24.95 17.60
CA SER A 33 15.06 24.06 18.16
C SER A 33 14.93 24.04 19.68
N ASP A 34 14.60 22.89 20.26
CA ASP A 34 14.94 22.62 21.66
C ASP A 34 15.27 21.13 21.84
N GLY A 35 16.54 20.89 22.14
CA GLY A 35 17.04 19.57 22.51
C GLY A 35 16.66 19.27 23.96
N ALA A 36 15.65 18.41 24.15
CA ALA A 36 15.34 17.86 25.46
C ALA A 36 15.59 16.35 25.46
N ILE A 37 16.66 15.92 26.12
CA ILE A 37 16.89 14.52 26.48
C ILE A 37 15.84 14.13 27.53
N ALA A 38 14.78 13.45 27.10
CA ALA A 38 13.73 12.98 28.00
C ALA A 38 14.18 11.70 28.74
N LYS A 39 14.41 11.86 30.05
CA LYS A 39 14.69 10.80 31.02
C LYS A 39 13.48 9.85 31.12
N ARG A 40 13.70 8.56 30.87
CA ARG A 40 12.67 7.50 30.86
C ARG A 40 12.14 7.23 32.27
N GLY A 41 10.95 7.75 32.56
CA GLY A 41 10.18 7.46 33.78
C GLY A 41 9.34 6.18 33.65
N ASN A 42 9.44 5.31 34.64
CA ASN A 42 8.68 4.07 34.77
C ASN A 42 7.33 4.37 35.47
N GLY A 43 6.32 4.74 34.70
CA GLY A 43 4.90 4.86 35.09
C GLY A 43 4.04 4.47 33.88
N ASP A 44 2.85 3.88 34.10
CA ASP A 44 2.01 3.15 33.12
C ASP A 44 2.00 3.66 31.66
N ASN A 45 3.04 3.31 30.89
CA ASN A 45 3.28 3.68 29.49
C ASN A 45 2.41 2.89 28.48
N LYS A 46 1.31 2.28 28.93
CA LYS A 46 0.54 1.29 28.14
C LYS A 46 -0.16 1.91 26.92
N THR A 47 -0.59 3.16 27.02
CA THR A 47 -1.24 3.91 25.91
C THR A 47 -0.25 4.21 24.79
N GLY A 48 0.88 4.87 25.11
CA GLY A 48 1.93 5.18 24.11
C GLY A 48 2.62 3.95 23.51
N THR A 49 2.78 2.88 24.30
CA THR A 49 3.35 1.62 23.80
C THR A 49 2.43 0.94 22.79
N THR A 50 1.11 0.95 23.01
CA THR A 50 0.14 0.31 22.10
C THR A 50 0.09 1.03 20.75
N GLY A 51 0.08 2.37 20.76
CA GLY A 51 0.14 3.17 19.53
C GLY A 51 1.43 2.94 18.74
N THR A 52 2.57 2.84 19.43
CA THR A 52 3.87 2.52 18.80
C THR A 52 3.86 1.14 18.15
N VAL A 53 3.35 0.12 18.85
CA VAL A 53 3.25 -1.25 18.32
C VAL A 53 2.33 -1.29 17.08
N HIS A 54 1.17 -0.61 17.14
CA HIS A 54 0.29 -0.46 15.97
C HIS A 54 1.04 0.17 14.79
N GLY A 55 1.69 1.32 15.01
CA GLY A 55 2.41 2.04 13.97
C GLY A 55 3.52 1.21 13.31
N VAL A 56 4.30 0.47 14.10
CA VAL A 56 5.36 -0.42 13.58
C VAL A 56 4.78 -1.55 12.74
N ILE A 57 3.78 -2.27 13.25
CA ILE A 57 3.15 -3.40 12.54
C ILE A 57 2.54 -2.90 11.22
N MET A 58 1.76 -1.83 11.27
CA MET A 58 1.07 -1.30 10.09
C MET A 58 2.04 -0.72 9.06
N SER A 59 3.14 -0.11 9.50
CA SER A 59 4.21 0.35 8.61
C SER A 59 4.83 -0.81 7.84
N ILE A 60 5.20 -1.90 8.52
CA ILE A 60 5.77 -3.09 7.87
C ILE A 60 4.78 -3.68 6.86
N VAL A 61 3.51 -3.81 7.26
CA VAL A 61 2.44 -4.39 6.45
C VAL A 61 2.18 -3.57 5.17
N PHE A 62 2.01 -2.25 5.28
CA PHE A 62 1.63 -1.40 4.14
C PHE A 62 2.81 -0.91 3.30
N LEU A 63 3.97 -0.62 3.91
CA LEU A 63 5.14 -0.20 3.14
C LEU A 63 5.81 -1.37 2.44
N LEU A 64 5.91 -2.54 3.08
CA LEU A 64 6.71 -3.63 2.56
C LEU A 64 5.85 -4.85 2.22
N GLY A 65 5.05 -5.34 3.18
CA GLY A 65 4.30 -6.59 3.05
C GLY A 65 3.42 -6.63 1.80
N PHE A 66 2.47 -5.72 1.68
CA PHE A 66 1.52 -5.69 0.57
C PHE A 66 2.19 -5.37 -0.79
N PRO A 67 3.10 -4.38 -0.90
CA PRO A 67 3.81 -4.11 -2.15
C PRO A 67 4.65 -5.30 -2.64
N ILE A 68 5.41 -5.95 -1.75
CA ILE A 68 6.19 -7.16 -2.07
C ILE A 68 5.24 -8.27 -2.52
N GLY A 69 4.17 -8.52 -1.76
CA GLY A 69 3.17 -9.54 -2.10
C GLY A 69 2.55 -9.31 -3.48
N SER A 70 2.24 -8.06 -3.80
CA SER A 70 1.69 -7.66 -5.10
C SER A 70 2.67 -7.90 -6.26
N LEU A 71 3.98 -7.75 -6.03
CA LEU A 71 5.03 -8.04 -7.04
C LEU A 71 5.27 -9.53 -7.27
N LEU A 72 4.96 -10.41 -6.31
CA LEU A 72 5.17 -11.86 -6.47
C LEU A 72 4.39 -12.45 -7.65
N MET A 73 3.16 -12.00 -7.91
CA MET A 73 2.39 -12.50 -9.06
C MET A 73 3.03 -12.13 -10.40
N PRO A 74 3.36 -10.86 -10.67
CA PRO A 74 4.09 -10.50 -11.87
C PRO A 74 5.46 -11.19 -11.95
N LEU A 75 6.25 -11.28 -10.88
CA LEU A 75 7.63 -11.75 -11.00
C LEU A 75 7.75 -13.28 -11.05
N VAL A 76 7.00 -13.98 -10.20
CA VAL A 76 7.10 -15.43 -10.02
C VAL A 76 6.01 -16.18 -10.79
N GLY A 77 4.85 -15.57 -11.00
CA GLY A 77 3.72 -16.18 -11.71
C GLY A 77 2.98 -17.29 -10.95
N LYS A 78 3.43 -17.63 -9.73
CA LYS A 78 2.84 -18.70 -8.91
C LYS A 78 1.78 -18.14 -7.95
N TRP A 79 0.51 -18.42 -8.24
CA TRP A 79 -0.63 -17.96 -7.42
C TRP A 79 -0.53 -18.37 -5.95
N LEU A 80 -0.09 -19.61 -5.65
CA LEU A 80 0.05 -20.07 -4.27
C LEU A 80 1.02 -19.22 -3.46
N ILE A 81 2.17 -18.84 -4.04
CA ILE A 81 3.16 -18.02 -3.35
C ILE A 81 2.60 -16.63 -3.03
N HIS A 82 1.92 -16.02 -4.00
CA HIS A 82 1.24 -14.74 -3.79
C HIS A 82 0.14 -14.84 -2.73
N ALA A 83 -0.76 -15.82 -2.86
CA ALA A 83 -1.88 -15.98 -1.95
C ALA A 83 -1.39 -16.22 -0.52
N SER A 84 -0.44 -17.13 -0.32
CA SER A 84 0.14 -17.42 1.00
C SER A 84 0.80 -16.19 1.62
N TRP A 85 1.62 -15.47 0.85
CA TRP A 85 2.23 -14.22 1.33
C TRP A 85 1.19 -13.17 1.70
N GLN A 86 0.18 -12.97 0.84
CA GLN A 86 -0.87 -12.00 1.10
C GLN A 86 -1.72 -12.35 2.32
N ILE A 87 -1.97 -13.64 2.58
CA ILE A 87 -2.67 -14.08 3.80
C ILE A 87 -1.84 -13.76 5.05
N ILE A 88 -0.53 -14.01 5.03
CA ILE A 88 0.35 -13.68 6.17
C ILE A 88 0.34 -12.17 6.47
N VAL A 89 0.49 -11.35 5.43
CA VAL A 89 0.46 -9.89 5.55
C VAL A 89 -0.92 -9.40 6.00
N PHE A 90 -2.00 -10.01 5.50
CA PHE A 90 -3.37 -9.69 5.89
C PHE A 90 -3.64 -10.02 7.37
N ILE A 91 -3.13 -11.14 7.89
CA ILE A 91 -3.19 -11.44 9.33
C ILE A 91 -2.44 -10.36 10.12
N GLY A 92 -1.25 -9.97 9.67
CA GLY A 92 -0.50 -8.86 10.26
C GLY A 92 -1.28 -7.55 10.29
N MET A 93 -2.01 -7.24 9.21
CA MET A 93 -2.92 -6.09 9.16
C MET A 93 -4.04 -6.20 10.19
N CYS A 94 -4.68 -7.37 10.33
CA CYS A 94 -5.74 -7.58 11.32
C CYS A 94 -5.22 -7.41 12.76
N VAL A 95 -4.03 -7.94 13.05
CA VAL A 95 -3.36 -7.75 14.34
C VAL A 95 -3.05 -6.28 14.58
N GLY A 96 -2.43 -5.61 13.60
CA GLY A 96 -2.14 -4.18 13.67
C GLY A 96 -3.40 -3.34 13.91
N PHE A 97 -4.47 -3.60 13.17
CA PHE A 97 -5.77 -2.94 13.35
C PHE A 97 -6.36 -3.20 14.74
N GLY A 98 -6.30 -4.43 15.25
CA GLY A 98 -6.75 -4.77 16.60
C GLY A 98 -5.96 -4.04 17.70
N VAL A 99 -4.65 -3.92 17.55
CA VAL A 99 -3.80 -3.12 18.46
C VAL A 99 -4.15 -1.63 18.36
N GLY A 100 -4.37 -1.12 17.15
CA GLY A 100 -4.81 0.26 16.91
C GLY A 100 -6.16 0.55 17.55
N LYS A 101 -7.08 -0.43 17.52
CA LYS A 101 -8.34 -0.38 18.24
C LYS A 101 -8.14 -0.19 19.73
N ILE A 102 -7.33 -1.04 20.33
CA ILE A 102 -7.05 -0.94 21.77
C ILE A 102 -6.39 0.42 22.10
N ALA A 103 -5.59 1.00 21.21
CA ALA A 103 -5.02 2.33 21.41
C ALA A 103 -6.09 3.44 21.36
N ALA A 104 -6.96 3.42 20.34
CA ALA A 104 -8.01 4.44 20.15
C ALA A 104 -9.10 4.39 21.23
N ASP A 105 -9.49 3.20 21.69
CA ASP A 105 -10.44 3.05 22.81
C ASP A 105 -9.90 3.68 24.11
N ARG A 106 -8.57 3.67 24.29
CA ARG A 106 -7.93 4.23 25.49
C ARG A 106 -7.72 5.74 25.42
N SER A 107 -7.65 6.32 24.23
CA SER A 107 -7.55 7.78 24.04
C SER A 107 -8.92 8.46 24.01
N GLY A 108 -9.98 7.74 23.62
CA GLY A 108 -11.34 8.28 23.54
C GLY A 108 -11.70 8.91 22.18
N ASP A 109 -10.76 8.95 21.23
CA ASP A 109 -10.87 9.70 19.97
C ASP A 109 -11.18 8.81 18.74
N TRP A 110 -12.17 7.93 18.87
CA TRP A 110 -12.42 6.90 17.85
C TRP A 110 -13.01 7.45 16.53
N ILE A 111 -13.91 8.43 16.60
CA ILE A 111 -14.75 8.84 15.45
C ILE A 111 -14.36 10.22 14.91
N SER A 112 -13.67 11.03 15.69
CA SER A 112 -13.21 12.38 15.31
C SER A 112 -11.93 12.37 14.48
N ASP A 113 -11.10 11.33 14.61
CA ASP A 113 -9.79 11.28 13.96
C ASP A 113 -9.84 10.76 12.53
N SER A 114 -9.37 11.60 11.60
CA SER A 114 -9.29 11.26 10.17
C SER A 114 -8.46 10.00 9.91
N HIS A 115 -7.39 9.78 10.68
CA HIS A 115 -6.56 8.57 10.60
C HIS A 115 -7.35 7.29 10.94
N VAL A 116 -8.17 7.33 11.99
CA VAL A 116 -8.94 6.16 12.44
C VAL A 116 -10.05 5.85 11.43
N VAL A 117 -10.77 6.87 10.95
CA VAL A 117 -11.84 6.72 9.97
C VAL A 117 -11.31 6.18 8.64
N LEU A 118 -10.26 6.81 8.09
CA LEU A 118 -9.66 6.40 6.82
C LEU A 118 -9.01 5.01 6.93
N GLY A 119 -8.27 4.75 8.00
CA GLY A 119 -7.66 3.46 8.28
C GLY A 119 -8.69 2.33 8.38
N THR A 120 -9.81 2.56 9.07
CA THR A 120 -10.91 1.60 9.15
C THR A 120 -11.50 1.31 7.79
N PHE A 121 -11.75 2.34 6.97
CA PHE A 121 -12.26 2.16 5.61
C PHE A 121 -11.31 1.32 4.74
N VAL A 122 -9.99 1.61 4.80
CA VAL A 122 -8.97 0.83 4.09
C VAL A 122 -8.96 -0.63 4.55
N CYS A 123 -8.99 -0.88 5.86
CA CYS A 123 -9.01 -2.24 6.39
C CYS A 123 -10.26 -3.02 5.95
N VAL A 124 -11.45 -2.41 6.00
CA VAL A 124 -12.70 -3.04 5.55
C VAL A 124 -12.63 -3.40 4.06
N LEU A 125 -12.17 -2.49 3.21
CA LEU A 125 -12.00 -2.78 1.79
C LEU A 125 -10.90 -3.80 1.52
N MET A 126 -9.88 -3.88 2.37
CA MET A 126 -8.84 -4.90 2.28
C MET A 126 -9.38 -6.30 2.63
N ILE A 127 -10.41 -6.42 3.48
CA ILE A 127 -11.11 -7.69 3.71
C ILE A 127 -11.78 -8.19 2.43
N ALA A 128 -12.25 -7.30 1.55
CA ALA A 128 -12.81 -7.70 0.26
C ALA A 128 -11.74 -8.22 -0.73
N GLN A 129 -10.46 -7.90 -0.54
CA GLN A 129 -9.39 -8.25 -1.49
C GLN A 129 -9.17 -9.77 -1.63
N PRO A 130 -9.06 -10.57 -0.56
CA PRO A 130 -8.96 -12.04 -0.68
C PRO A 130 -10.11 -12.67 -1.48
N PHE A 131 -11.35 -12.22 -1.27
CA PHE A 131 -12.51 -12.73 -2.01
C PHE A 131 -12.42 -12.37 -3.50
N LEU A 132 -12.12 -11.10 -3.81
CA LEU A 132 -11.90 -10.65 -5.18
C LEU A 132 -10.70 -11.35 -5.84
N GLY A 133 -9.64 -11.63 -5.09
CA GLY A 133 -8.46 -12.35 -5.55
C GLY A 133 -8.74 -13.81 -5.88
N TRP A 134 -9.56 -14.48 -5.05
CA TRP A 134 -10.02 -15.85 -5.33
C TRP A 134 -10.92 -15.90 -6.57
N MET A 135 -11.90 -15.00 -6.67
CA MET A 135 -12.76 -14.88 -7.85
C MET A 135 -11.93 -14.56 -9.11
N HIS A 136 -10.96 -13.66 -8.99
CA HIS A 136 -10.02 -13.33 -10.06
C HIS A 136 -9.27 -14.57 -10.53
N HIS A 137 -8.69 -15.35 -9.61
CA HIS A 137 -7.95 -16.57 -9.93
C HIS A 137 -8.84 -17.61 -10.60
N ARG A 138 -10.02 -17.90 -10.04
CA ARG A 138 -10.96 -18.87 -10.59
C ARG A 138 -11.42 -18.49 -12.01
N ASN A 139 -11.69 -17.20 -12.24
CA ASN A 139 -12.04 -16.68 -13.56
C ASN A 139 -10.86 -16.74 -14.54
N TYR A 140 -9.63 -16.50 -14.07
CA TYR A 140 -8.44 -16.58 -14.91
C TYR A 140 -8.18 -18.02 -15.36
N VAL A 141 -8.28 -19.00 -14.46
CA VAL A 141 -8.14 -20.43 -14.81
C VAL A 141 -9.24 -20.86 -15.78
N LYS A 142 -10.49 -20.40 -15.58
CA LYS A 142 -11.62 -20.75 -16.45
C LYS A 142 -11.56 -20.12 -17.84
N HIS A 143 -11.20 -18.84 -17.93
CA HIS A 143 -11.32 -18.06 -19.18
C HIS A 143 -9.98 -17.77 -19.85
N GLN A 144 -8.84 -18.07 -19.19
CA GLN A 144 -7.48 -17.80 -19.67
C GLN A 144 -7.25 -16.34 -20.10
N ARG A 145 -8.05 -15.42 -19.56
CA ARG A 145 -8.00 -13.98 -19.85
C ARG A 145 -8.42 -13.15 -18.64
N ARG A 146 -8.05 -11.88 -18.63
CA ARG A 146 -8.52 -10.94 -17.60
C ARG A 146 -10.01 -10.64 -17.78
N THR A 147 -10.75 -10.67 -16.69
CA THR A 147 -12.18 -10.34 -16.62
C THR A 147 -12.37 -9.02 -15.87
N LYS A 148 -13.60 -8.48 -15.82
CA LYS A 148 -13.91 -7.26 -15.04
C LYS A 148 -13.46 -7.37 -13.58
N VAL A 149 -13.64 -8.55 -12.96
CA VAL A 149 -13.18 -8.85 -11.59
C VAL A 149 -11.65 -8.75 -11.47
N SER A 150 -10.91 -9.17 -12.50
CA SER A 150 -9.45 -9.04 -12.52
C SER A 150 -9.02 -7.57 -12.42
N TYR A 151 -9.65 -6.69 -13.19
CA TYR A 151 -9.34 -5.26 -13.13
C TYR A 151 -9.76 -4.66 -11.79
N GLY A 152 -10.94 -5.02 -11.28
CA GLY A 152 -11.40 -4.58 -9.96
C GLY A 152 -10.42 -4.94 -8.85
N HIS A 153 -9.99 -6.20 -8.78
CA HIS A 153 -9.00 -6.67 -7.79
C HIS A 153 -7.67 -5.90 -7.89
N ILE A 154 -7.11 -5.79 -9.10
CA ILE A 154 -5.80 -5.15 -9.31
C ILE A 154 -5.85 -3.66 -8.96
N TRP A 155 -6.86 -2.93 -9.45
CA TRP A 155 -6.97 -1.49 -9.22
C TRP A 155 -7.31 -1.15 -7.79
N LEU A 156 -8.27 -1.86 -7.21
CA LEU A 156 -8.64 -1.65 -5.81
C LEU A 156 -7.45 -1.93 -4.89
N GLY A 157 -6.70 -3.01 -5.11
CA GLY A 157 -5.50 -3.32 -4.32
C GLY A 157 -4.45 -2.20 -4.40
N ARG A 158 -4.18 -1.66 -5.59
CA ARG A 158 -3.21 -0.56 -5.77
C ARG A 158 -3.65 0.73 -5.08
N THR A 159 -4.91 1.10 -5.22
CA THR A 159 -5.46 2.30 -4.58
C THR A 159 -5.44 2.15 -3.07
N LEU A 160 -5.83 0.99 -2.53
CA LEU A 160 -5.80 0.74 -1.08
C LEU A 160 -4.37 0.76 -0.50
N MET A 161 -3.37 0.24 -1.22
CA MET A 161 -1.98 0.34 -0.79
C MET A 161 -1.53 1.81 -0.69
N LEU A 162 -1.84 2.63 -1.70
CA LEU A 162 -1.48 4.05 -1.70
C LEU A 162 -2.16 4.80 -0.55
N ILE A 163 -3.48 4.64 -0.41
CA ILE A 163 -4.25 5.28 0.67
C ILE A 163 -3.75 4.80 2.04
N GLY A 164 -3.41 3.51 2.19
CA GLY A 164 -2.87 2.96 3.42
C GLY A 164 -1.51 3.55 3.81
N ILE A 165 -0.62 3.79 2.85
CA ILE A 165 0.66 4.47 3.10
C ILE A 165 0.42 5.92 3.55
N VAL A 166 -0.46 6.65 2.87
CA VAL A 166 -0.83 8.02 3.29
C VAL A 166 -1.43 8.02 4.69
N ASN A 167 -2.32 7.06 4.97
CA ASN A 167 -2.93 6.89 6.29
C ASN A 167 -1.87 6.64 7.37
N GLY A 168 -0.84 5.84 7.10
CA GLY A 168 0.28 5.65 8.03
C GLY A 168 1.00 6.95 8.38
N GLY A 169 1.21 7.84 7.40
CA GLY A 169 1.79 9.16 7.63
C GLY A 169 0.92 10.04 8.54
N THR A 170 -0.39 10.06 8.31
CA THR A 170 -1.34 10.77 9.21
C THR A 170 -1.38 10.18 10.62
N GLY A 171 -1.13 8.88 10.78
CA GLY A 171 -1.04 8.23 12.08
C GLY A 171 0.19 8.66 12.88
N LEU A 172 1.34 8.88 12.22
CA LEU A 172 2.52 9.45 12.87
C LEU A 172 2.29 10.91 13.30
N GLN A 173 1.54 11.68 12.51
CA GLN A 173 1.15 13.04 12.89
C GLN A 173 0.25 13.01 14.15
N LEU A 174 -0.75 12.12 14.16
CA LEU A 174 -1.65 11.94 15.30
C LEU A 174 -0.93 11.51 16.57
N SER A 175 0.15 10.72 16.47
CA SER A 175 0.93 10.31 17.65
C SER A 175 1.78 11.43 18.27
N GLY A 176 1.73 12.66 17.72
CA GLY A 176 2.58 13.77 18.14
C GLY A 176 4.05 13.55 17.80
N ALA A 177 4.36 12.77 16.77
CA ALA A 177 5.74 12.54 16.36
C ALA A 177 6.36 13.85 15.84
N PRO A 178 7.66 14.10 16.10
CA PRO A 178 8.37 15.22 15.48
C PRO A 178 8.32 15.15 13.95
N SER A 179 8.50 16.29 13.28
CA SER A 179 8.45 16.37 11.81
C SER A 179 9.45 15.44 11.12
N GLY A 180 10.61 15.16 11.74
CA GLY A 180 11.65 14.29 11.21
C GLY A 180 11.16 12.87 10.85
N PRO A 181 10.66 12.07 11.82
CA PRO A 181 10.07 10.76 11.56
C PRO A 181 8.94 10.75 10.53
N ILE A 182 8.07 11.78 10.52
CA ILE A 182 6.97 11.90 9.56
C ILE A 182 7.51 12.07 8.13
N ILE A 183 8.50 12.95 7.95
CA ILE A 183 9.16 13.17 6.67
C ILE A 183 9.89 11.89 6.22
N ALA A 184 10.64 11.25 7.12
CA ALA A 184 11.36 10.01 6.82
C ALA A 184 10.40 8.91 6.36
N TYR A 185 9.30 8.69 7.09
CA TYR A 185 8.26 7.74 6.70
C TYR A 185 7.68 8.06 5.32
N SER A 186 7.36 9.33 5.07
CA SER A 186 6.76 9.78 3.80
C SER A 186 7.70 9.56 2.63
N VAL A 187 8.99 9.88 2.78
CA VAL A 187 10.03 9.65 1.77
C VAL A 187 10.19 8.16 1.49
N ILE A 188 10.27 7.33 2.53
CA ILE A 188 10.36 5.87 2.38
C ILE A 188 9.11 5.34 1.65
N GLY A 189 7.92 5.77 2.03
CA GLY A 189 6.66 5.41 1.37
C GLY A 189 6.65 5.78 -0.11
N ALA A 190 7.09 6.98 -0.45
CA ALA A 190 7.20 7.44 -1.83
C ALA A 190 8.21 6.59 -2.63
N ILE A 191 9.38 6.30 -2.07
CA ILE A 191 10.41 5.46 -2.71
C ILE A 191 9.88 4.05 -2.96
N VAL A 192 9.29 3.41 -1.95
CA VAL A 192 8.83 2.03 -2.07
C VAL A 192 7.66 1.93 -3.04
N PHE A 193 6.69 2.85 -2.99
CA PHE A 193 5.57 2.85 -3.91
C PHE A 193 6.01 3.16 -5.36
N SER A 194 7.01 4.02 -5.52
CA SER A 194 7.62 4.31 -6.84
C SER A 194 8.38 3.10 -7.37
N ALA A 195 9.16 2.41 -6.55
CA ALA A 195 9.86 1.18 -6.93
C ALA A 195 8.88 0.06 -7.29
N TYR A 196 7.80 -0.09 -6.52
CA TYR A 196 6.68 -1.00 -6.84
C TYR A 196 6.11 -0.70 -8.21
N THR A 197 5.72 0.56 -8.46
CA THR A 197 5.10 0.98 -9.73
C THR A 197 6.08 0.83 -10.90
N GLY A 198 7.34 1.24 -10.72
CA GLY A 198 8.40 1.08 -11.70
C GLY A 198 8.67 -0.37 -12.07
N GLY A 199 8.70 -1.28 -11.08
CA GLY A 199 8.87 -2.71 -11.31
C GLY A 199 7.74 -3.31 -12.16
N ILE A 200 6.50 -2.89 -11.92
CA ILE A 200 5.35 -3.28 -12.74
C ILE A 200 5.48 -2.76 -14.18
N VAL A 201 5.81 -1.48 -14.35
CA VAL A 201 5.92 -0.84 -15.67
C VAL A 201 7.06 -1.46 -16.49
N LEU A 202 8.24 -1.64 -15.88
CA LEU A 202 9.40 -2.23 -16.54
C LEU A 202 9.11 -3.64 -17.04
N LYS A 203 8.40 -4.45 -16.25
CA LYS A 203 8.00 -5.80 -16.67
C LYS A 203 7.09 -5.76 -17.90
N GLU A 204 6.09 -4.87 -17.90
CA GLU A 204 5.16 -4.72 -19.03
C GLU A 204 5.90 -4.28 -20.31
N VAL A 205 6.83 -3.33 -20.21
CA VAL A 205 7.65 -2.88 -21.34
C VAL A 205 8.51 -4.01 -21.90
N ARG A 206 9.20 -4.77 -21.04
CA ARG A 206 10.03 -5.92 -21.45
C ARG A 206 9.23 -7.01 -22.16
N LEU A 207 8.01 -7.31 -21.69
CA LEU A 207 7.14 -8.32 -22.32
C LEU A 207 6.63 -7.87 -23.69
N ARG A 208 6.43 -6.57 -23.90
CA ARG A 208 6.04 -6.02 -25.20
C ARG A 208 7.18 -6.08 -26.21
N GLY A 209 8.39 -5.73 -25.80
CA GLY A 209 9.59 -5.84 -26.65
C GLY A 209 9.77 -7.26 -27.19
N LYS A 210 9.78 -8.26 -26.30
CA LYS A 210 9.90 -9.68 -26.70
C LYS A 210 8.85 -10.13 -27.70
N ARG A 211 7.59 -9.71 -27.52
CA ARG A 211 6.50 -10.07 -28.45
C ARG A 211 6.71 -9.46 -29.85
N MET A 212 7.27 -8.26 -29.94
CA MET A 212 7.58 -7.62 -31.22
C MET A 212 8.73 -8.36 -31.93
N ASP A 213 9.77 -8.72 -31.18
CA ASP A 213 10.91 -9.49 -31.70
C ASP A 213 10.45 -10.85 -32.23
N ASP A 214 9.64 -11.59 -31.47
CA ASP A 214 9.09 -12.90 -31.86
C ASP A 214 8.21 -12.80 -33.13
N GLN A 215 7.44 -11.72 -33.29
CA GLN A 215 6.63 -11.49 -34.49
C GLN A 215 7.50 -11.23 -35.71
N SER A 216 8.54 -10.40 -35.58
CA SER A 216 9.48 -10.14 -36.67
C SER A 216 10.24 -11.38 -37.13
N ALA A 217 10.54 -12.31 -36.20
CA ALA A 217 11.21 -13.56 -36.51
C ALA A 217 10.31 -14.58 -37.24
N MET A 218 8.98 -14.48 -37.13
CA MET A 218 8.04 -15.35 -37.87
C MET A 218 7.68 -14.83 -39.27
N GLU A 219 7.99 -13.57 -39.58
CA GLU A 219 7.75 -12.95 -40.89
C GLU A 219 8.94 -13.12 -41.87
N LEU A 220 10.05 -13.68 -41.41
CA LEU A 220 11.25 -14.03 -42.19
C LEU A 220 11.29 -15.52 -42.52
#